data_AF-A0ABD5SNK8-F1
#
_entry.id   AF-A0ABD5SNK8-F1
#
_cell.length_a   1.000
_cell.length_b   1.000
_cell.length_c   1.000
_cell.angle_alpha   90.00
_cell.angle_beta   90.00
_cell.angle_gamma   90.00
#
_symmetry.space_group_name_H-M   'P 1'
#
loop_
_entity.id
_entity.type
_entity.pdbx_description
1 polymer ?
#
loop_
_entity_poly.entity_id
_entity_poly.type
_entity_poly.pdbx_seq_one_letter_code
_entity_poly.pdbx_strand_id
1 'polypeptide(L)'
;MVEMHTPEITARDRERLAAEFDVNGADVDSVDELRTVVDAETVSEFASIRETIRNELTGQLDVGLVESTLADLEAILQGSESVREAGVPARHGDGDAGIDELYRELIAPIWDVYEHLVAAGFFESLEETLPAFTPEHIEHTASGMVSADELLAGLTDCGFDDHERTALLLDVINNNTRLSHWVPTQEIPDGVEFNVEYVPPLYHRAIGGGLLWIKALDRHLVQKEILLTEEILDDAHWRSKAILGGISTFLRGVRAVAADDQSLTDEQVVAALSAGTAITIVNQEELMQEAFWIHEEKRAPSPAR
;
A
#
# COMPACT_ATOMS: atom_id res chain seq x y z
N MET A 1 -17.58 -2.84 22.48
CA MET A 1 -16.31 -3.11 21.78
C MET A 1 -16.67 -4.04 20.66
N VAL A 2 -16.72 -3.52 19.43
CA VAL A 2 -16.75 -4.35 18.23
C VAL A 2 -15.37 -4.99 18.18
N GLU A 3 -15.29 -6.32 18.12
CA GLU A 3 -14.03 -7.02 17.87
C GLU A 3 -13.63 -6.62 16.44
N MET A 4 -12.63 -5.75 16.31
CA MET A 4 -12.16 -5.28 15.00
C MET A 4 -11.59 -6.47 14.23
N HIS A 5 -11.96 -6.60 12.96
CA HIS A 5 -11.35 -7.59 12.09
C HIS A 5 -9.84 -7.35 12.01
N THR A 6 -9.09 -8.34 12.42
CA THR A 6 -7.63 -8.38 12.34
C THR A 6 -7.31 -9.29 11.15
N PRO A 7 -6.45 -8.90 10.19
CA PRO A 7 -6.20 -9.68 8.98
C PRO A 7 -5.76 -11.11 9.30
N GLU A 8 -6.42 -12.15 8.78
CA GLU A 8 -6.09 -13.53 9.15
C GLU A 8 -4.68 -13.95 8.68
N ILE A 9 -3.78 -14.21 9.63
CA ILE A 9 -2.45 -14.80 9.36
C ILE A 9 -2.49 -16.29 9.69
N THR A 10 -2.35 -17.15 8.67
CA THR A 10 -2.38 -18.61 8.86
C THR A 10 -1.02 -19.17 9.27
N ALA A 11 -1.00 -20.39 9.81
CA ALA A 11 0.25 -21.10 10.08
C ALA A 11 1.13 -21.27 8.83
N ARG A 12 0.50 -21.43 7.65
CA ARG A 12 1.20 -21.52 6.37
C ARG A 12 1.86 -20.19 5.99
N ASP A 13 1.24 -19.06 6.34
CA ASP A 13 1.82 -17.75 6.09
C ASP A 13 3.05 -17.53 6.96
N ARG A 14 3.01 -17.95 8.23
CA ARG A 14 4.19 -17.94 9.13
C ARG A 14 5.30 -18.86 8.62
N GLU A 15 4.97 -20.07 8.18
CA GLU A 15 5.94 -21.00 7.57
C GLU A 15 6.63 -20.38 6.34
N ARG A 16 5.87 -19.65 5.51
CA ARG A 16 6.42 -18.95 4.35
C ARG A 16 7.29 -17.77 4.72
N LEU A 17 6.84 -16.95 5.67
CA LEU A 17 7.63 -15.85 6.21
C LEU A 17 8.98 -16.36 6.71
N ALA A 18 8.97 -17.42 7.52
CA ALA A 18 10.21 -18.01 8.03
C ALA A 18 11.11 -18.58 6.91
N ALA A 19 10.51 -19.24 5.91
CA ALA A 19 11.26 -19.79 4.78
C ALA A 19 11.91 -18.70 3.91
N GLU A 20 11.25 -17.56 3.73
CA GLU A 20 11.76 -16.42 2.94
C GLU A 20 13.08 -15.88 3.52
N PHE A 21 13.20 -15.88 4.85
CA PHE A 21 14.36 -15.31 5.54
C PHE A 21 15.36 -16.36 6.05
N ASP A 22 15.23 -17.61 5.59
CA ASP A 22 16.05 -18.76 6.01
C ASP A 22 16.14 -18.93 7.55
N VAL A 23 15.01 -18.66 8.23
CA VAL A 23 14.87 -18.83 9.69
C VAL A 23 14.01 -20.05 10.00
N ASN A 24 14.25 -20.70 11.15
CA ASN A 24 13.39 -21.82 11.55
C ASN A 24 11.98 -21.29 11.87
N GLY A 25 10.95 -21.83 11.23
CA GLY A 25 9.55 -21.38 11.41
C GLY A 25 8.94 -21.61 12.80
N ALA A 26 9.70 -22.15 13.77
CA ALA A 26 9.31 -22.19 15.17
C ALA A 26 9.80 -20.96 15.97
N ASP A 27 10.66 -20.13 15.37
CA ASP A 27 11.37 -19.03 16.02
C ASP A 27 10.83 -17.64 15.59
N VAL A 28 9.82 -17.57 14.71
CA VAL A 28 9.26 -16.30 14.19
C VAL A 28 7.75 -16.37 14.06
N ASP A 29 7.05 -15.64 14.94
CA ASP A 29 5.60 -15.43 14.88
C ASP A 29 5.22 -14.02 14.37
N SER A 30 6.18 -13.09 14.29
CA SER A 30 5.94 -11.71 13.82
C SER A 30 7.12 -11.04 13.14
N VAL A 31 6.88 -9.89 12.50
CA VAL A 31 7.92 -9.07 11.85
C VAL A 31 8.93 -8.50 12.84
N ASP A 32 8.52 -8.14 14.06
CA ASP A 32 9.44 -7.66 15.09
C ASP A 32 10.43 -8.75 15.53
N GLU A 33 9.98 -10.01 15.65
CA GLU A 33 10.83 -11.16 15.96
C GLU A 33 11.77 -11.46 14.80
N LEU A 34 11.25 -11.49 13.57
CA LEU A 34 12.02 -11.70 12.36
C LEU A 34 13.20 -10.72 12.24
N ARG A 35 12.94 -9.44 12.51
CA ARG A 35 13.96 -8.39 12.51
C ARG A 35 15.12 -8.68 13.45
N THR A 36 14.89 -9.35 14.58
CA THR A 36 15.98 -9.66 15.54
C THR A 36 16.90 -10.79 15.08
N VAL A 37 16.47 -11.57 14.08
CA VAL A 37 17.16 -12.77 13.61
C VAL A 37 17.84 -12.53 12.25
N VAL A 38 17.33 -11.62 11.43
CA VAL A 38 17.88 -11.31 10.10
C VAL A 38 19.10 -10.38 10.23
N ASP A 39 20.29 -10.92 9.97
CA ASP A 39 21.51 -10.13 9.79
C ASP A 39 21.52 -9.54 8.37
N ALA A 40 21.43 -8.21 8.28
CA ALA A 40 21.43 -7.47 7.02
C ALA A 40 22.85 -7.35 6.44
N GLU A 41 23.41 -8.45 5.93
CA GLU A 41 24.53 -8.41 4.98
C GLU A 41 24.00 -8.73 3.58
N THR A 42 23.58 -7.69 2.86
CA THR A 42 23.30 -7.78 1.42
C THR A 42 24.13 -6.71 0.71
N VAL A 43 24.92 -7.12 -0.28
CA VAL A 43 25.59 -6.21 -1.20
C VAL A 43 24.82 -6.34 -2.50
N SER A 44 23.81 -5.51 -2.70
CA SER A 44 22.90 -5.66 -3.83
C SER A 44 23.19 -4.68 -4.97
N GLU A 45 22.64 -5.03 -6.13
CA GLU A 45 22.60 -4.20 -7.34
C GLU A 45 21.88 -2.85 -7.16
N PHE A 46 21.15 -2.66 -6.06
CA PHE A 46 20.35 -1.46 -5.76
C PHE A 46 21.18 -0.27 -5.25
N ALA A 47 22.46 -0.48 -4.92
CA ALA A 47 23.33 0.54 -4.32
C ALA A 47 23.59 1.79 -5.19
N SER A 48 23.16 1.80 -6.46
CA SER A 48 23.30 2.97 -7.37
C SER A 48 21.96 3.51 -7.89
N ILE A 49 20.85 2.84 -7.55
CA ILE A 49 19.52 3.17 -8.07
C ILE A 49 18.98 4.44 -7.44
N ARG A 50 19.11 4.59 -6.11
CA ARG A 50 18.74 5.85 -5.43
C ARG A 50 19.53 7.03 -5.98
N GLU A 51 20.84 6.86 -6.21
CA GLU A 51 21.67 7.92 -6.77
C GLU A 51 21.21 8.32 -8.17
N THR A 52 20.81 7.37 -9.00
CA THR A 52 20.27 7.62 -10.34
C THR A 52 18.97 8.44 -10.26
N ILE A 53 17.97 7.97 -9.51
CA ILE A 53 16.69 8.65 -9.33
C ILE A 53 16.91 10.06 -8.75
N ARG A 54 17.79 10.19 -7.75
CA ARG A 54 18.11 11.49 -7.15
C ARG A 54 18.72 12.45 -8.16
N ASN A 55 19.70 12.00 -8.95
CA ASN A 55 20.38 12.86 -9.92
C ASN A 55 19.41 13.38 -11.00
N GLU A 56 18.42 12.59 -11.39
CA GLU A 56 17.38 12.99 -12.34
C GLU A 56 16.40 14.01 -11.74
N LEU A 57 16.09 13.88 -10.45
CA LEU A 57 15.02 14.62 -9.77
C LEU A 57 15.54 15.71 -8.82
N THR A 58 16.85 15.97 -8.83
CA THR A 58 17.49 16.95 -7.93
C THR A 58 16.84 18.33 -8.07
N GLY A 59 16.34 18.86 -6.96
CA GLY A 59 15.68 20.17 -6.89
C GLY A 59 14.26 20.21 -7.47
N GLN A 60 13.69 19.06 -7.87
CA GLN A 60 12.32 18.96 -8.37
C GLN A 60 11.33 18.49 -7.30
N LEU A 61 11.80 17.79 -6.26
CA LEU A 61 10.97 17.28 -5.18
C LEU A 61 10.84 18.29 -4.03
N ASP A 62 9.60 18.61 -3.66
CA ASP A 62 9.29 19.44 -2.49
C ASP A 62 9.29 18.56 -1.24
N VAL A 63 10.42 18.52 -0.54
CA VAL A 63 10.59 17.78 0.71
C VAL A 63 9.57 18.21 1.77
N GLY A 64 9.28 19.52 1.85
CA GLY A 64 8.35 20.05 2.85
C GLY A 64 6.92 19.57 2.61
N LEU A 65 6.50 19.48 1.34
CA LEU A 65 5.22 18.88 0.98
C LEU A 65 5.18 17.40 1.39
N VAL A 66 6.18 16.60 1.02
CA VAL A 66 6.25 15.17 1.36
C VAL A 66 6.20 14.95 2.88
N GLU A 67 6.97 15.71 3.65
CA GLU A 67 7.00 15.62 5.11
C GLU A 67 5.65 16.03 5.74
N SER A 68 5.02 17.08 5.23
CA SER A 68 3.70 17.49 5.70
C SER A 68 2.64 16.43 5.41
N THR A 69 2.63 15.82 4.22
CA THR A 69 1.69 14.75 3.89
C THR A 69 1.93 13.49 4.71
N LEU A 70 3.19 13.14 5.01
CA LEU A 70 3.50 12.02 5.90
C LEU A 70 2.94 12.24 7.32
N ALA A 71 3.05 13.46 7.85
CA ALA A 71 2.48 13.81 9.16
C ALA A 71 0.94 13.77 9.14
N ASP A 72 0.31 14.26 8.07
CA ASP A 72 -1.14 14.19 7.91
C ASP A 72 -1.63 12.73 7.80
N LEU A 73 -0.92 11.90 7.03
CA LEU A 73 -1.19 10.47 6.92
C LEU A 73 -1.09 9.74 8.25
N GLU A 74 -0.05 10.04 9.04
CA GLU A 74 0.11 9.46 10.38
C GLU A 74 -1.09 9.78 11.27
N ALA A 75 -1.51 11.05 11.32
CA ALA A 75 -2.66 11.48 12.11
C ALA A 75 -3.96 10.82 11.62
N ILE A 76 -4.15 10.72 10.30
CA ILE A 76 -5.30 10.06 9.68
C ILE A 76 -5.35 8.58 10.05
N LEU A 77 -4.23 7.87 9.92
CA LEU A 77 -4.16 6.43 10.16
C LEU A 77 -4.33 6.07 11.64
N GLN A 78 -3.77 6.88 12.55
CA GLN A 78 -4.04 6.77 13.99
C GLN A 78 -5.53 6.94 14.33
N GLY A 79 -6.25 7.77 13.58
CA GLY A 79 -7.69 8.00 13.73
C GLY A 79 -8.59 7.08 12.90
N SER A 80 -8.02 6.17 12.11
CA SER A 80 -8.76 5.43 11.07
C SER A 80 -9.87 4.53 11.61
N GLU A 81 -9.80 4.08 12.87
CA GLU A 81 -10.86 3.30 13.52
C GLU A 81 -12.20 4.05 13.55
N SER A 82 -12.16 5.38 13.65
CA SER A 82 -13.38 6.20 13.65
C SER A 82 -14.17 6.08 12.34
N VAL A 83 -13.50 5.83 11.20
CA VAL A 83 -14.17 5.56 9.92
C VAL A 83 -14.92 4.24 9.98
N ARG A 84 -14.31 3.21 10.57
CA ARG A 84 -14.97 1.92 10.74
C ARG A 84 -16.17 2.00 11.67
N GLU A 85 -16.04 2.74 12.78
CA GLU A 85 -17.12 2.97 13.74
C GLU A 85 -18.31 3.72 13.12
N ALA A 86 -18.06 4.63 12.18
CA ALA A 86 -19.09 5.34 11.44
C ALA A 86 -19.87 4.42 10.47
N GLY A 87 -19.23 3.35 9.97
CA GLY A 87 -19.85 2.35 9.10
C GLY A 87 -20.17 2.88 7.71
N VAL A 88 -21.44 2.80 7.31
CA VAL A 88 -21.89 3.34 6.01
C VAL A 88 -22.03 4.87 6.12
N PRO A 89 -21.41 5.67 5.22
CA PRO A 89 -21.54 7.13 5.26
C PRO A 89 -23.00 7.59 5.25
N ALA A 90 -23.34 8.63 6.00
CA ALA A 90 -24.70 9.12 6.02
C ALA A 90 -25.07 9.81 4.70
N ARG A 91 -26.36 9.78 4.36
CA ARG A 91 -26.91 10.52 3.22
C ARG A 91 -27.86 11.61 3.68
N HIS A 92 -27.53 12.84 3.32
CA HIS A 92 -28.28 14.06 3.59
C HIS A 92 -28.88 14.63 2.28
N GLY A 93 -30.03 14.09 1.88
CA GLY A 93 -30.76 14.55 0.69
C GLY A 93 -30.61 13.65 -0.54
N ASP A 94 -31.00 14.18 -1.70
CA ASP A 94 -31.02 13.41 -2.95
C ASP A 94 -29.68 13.48 -3.70
N GLY A 95 -29.26 12.35 -4.26
CA GLY A 95 -28.07 12.25 -5.10
C GLY A 95 -26.74 12.13 -4.33
N ASP A 96 -25.63 12.19 -5.07
CA ASP A 96 -24.29 11.93 -4.52
C ASP A 96 -23.72 13.11 -3.71
N ALA A 97 -24.27 14.32 -3.88
CA ALA A 97 -23.76 15.54 -3.22
C ALA A 97 -24.09 15.63 -1.72
N GLY A 98 -25.00 14.78 -1.23
CA GLY A 98 -25.37 14.71 0.17
C GLY A 98 -24.73 13.53 0.92
N ILE A 99 -23.78 12.81 0.33
CA ILE A 99 -23.11 11.69 0.98
C ILE A 99 -21.92 12.23 1.77
N ASP A 100 -21.80 11.84 3.04
CA ASP A 100 -20.65 12.16 3.88
C ASP A 100 -19.35 11.59 3.28
N GLU A 101 -18.25 12.35 3.39
CA GLU A 101 -16.98 12.07 2.71
C GLU A 101 -16.00 11.28 3.59
N LEU A 102 -16.46 10.24 4.27
CA LEU A 102 -15.67 9.50 5.27
C LEU A 102 -14.33 8.97 4.72
N TYR A 103 -14.36 8.22 3.60
CA TYR A 103 -13.16 7.64 3.00
C TYR A 103 -12.41 8.66 2.13
N ARG A 104 -13.12 9.60 1.51
CA ARG A 104 -12.49 10.70 0.74
C ARG A 104 -11.63 11.61 1.61
N GLU A 105 -12.03 11.88 2.85
CA GLU A 105 -11.24 12.68 3.79
C GLU A 105 -9.91 12.00 4.11
N LEU A 106 -9.84 10.66 4.13
CA LEU A 106 -8.59 9.92 4.38
C LEU A 106 -7.51 10.16 3.32
N ILE A 107 -7.92 10.42 2.08
CA ILE A 107 -7.00 10.56 0.94
C ILE A 107 -6.79 12.02 0.52
N ALA A 108 -7.54 12.97 1.10
CA ALA A 108 -7.49 14.37 0.70
C ALA A 108 -6.07 14.96 0.76
N PRO A 109 -5.26 14.76 1.82
CA PRO A 109 -3.89 15.31 1.88
C PRO A 109 -2.90 14.68 0.91
N ILE A 110 -3.24 13.52 0.34
CA ILE A 110 -2.33 12.73 -0.51
C ILE A 110 -2.37 13.22 -1.96
N TRP A 111 -3.48 13.83 -2.39
CA TRP A 111 -3.61 14.31 -3.77
C TRP A 111 -2.56 15.36 -4.12
N ASP A 112 -2.25 16.27 -3.21
CA ASP A 112 -1.28 17.33 -3.45
C ASP A 112 0.14 16.76 -3.68
N VAL A 113 0.59 15.83 -2.84
CA VAL A 113 1.90 15.18 -3.04
C VAL A 113 1.89 14.28 -4.28
N TYR A 114 0.79 13.58 -4.55
CA TYR A 114 0.66 12.74 -5.74
C TYR A 114 0.77 13.57 -7.02
N GLU A 115 0.03 14.68 -7.13
CA GLU A 115 0.09 15.59 -8.28
C GLU A 115 1.48 16.23 -8.41
N HIS A 116 2.12 16.55 -7.29
CA HIS A 116 3.51 17.02 -7.29
C HIS A 116 4.48 15.98 -7.86
N LEU A 117 4.37 14.71 -7.44
CA LEU A 117 5.22 13.62 -7.95
C LEU A 117 5.01 13.36 -9.44
N VAL A 118 3.76 13.45 -9.93
CA VAL A 118 3.46 13.40 -11.36
C VAL A 118 4.11 14.59 -12.09
N ALA A 119 3.95 15.81 -11.58
CA ALA A 119 4.50 17.01 -12.22
C ALA A 119 6.04 17.02 -12.25
N ALA A 120 6.68 16.43 -11.23
CA ALA A 120 8.13 16.29 -11.13
C ALA A 120 8.71 15.14 -12.00
N GLY A 121 7.87 14.35 -12.69
CA GLY A 121 8.33 13.21 -13.48
C GLY A 121 8.89 12.06 -12.62
N PHE A 122 8.50 11.99 -11.34
CA PHE A 122 9.04 11.02 -10.39
C PHE A 122 8.71 9.58 -10.82
N PHE A 123 7.47 9.34 -11.24
CA PHE A 123 7.03 8.00 -11.60
C PHE A 123 7.64 7.49 -12.90
N GLU A 124 7.91 8.38 -13.86
CA GLU A 124 8.63 8.08 -15.09
C GLU A 124 10.08 7.67 -14.77
N SER A 125 10.77 8.43 -13.91
CA SER A 125 12.11 8.09 -13.43
C SER A 125 12.14 6.72 -12.73
N LEU A 126 11.14 6.43 -11.90
CA LEU A 126 11.01 5.10 -11.27
C LEU A 126 10.83 3.98 -12.30
N GLU A 127 10.00 4.19 -13.32
CA GLU A 127 9.76 3.18 -14.36
C GLU A 127 10.98 2.92 -15.24
N GLU A 128 11.85 3.92 -15.44
CA GLU A 128 13.11 3.76 -16.17
C GLU A 128 14.22 3.11 -15.32
N THR A 129 14.16 3.24 -13.98
CA THR A 129 15.26 2.85 -13.10
C THR A 129 14.99 1.58 -12.29
N LEU A 130 13.75 1.35 -11.86
CA LEU A 130 13.41 0.21 -11.00
C LEU A 130 13.09 -1.04 -11.83
N PRO A 131 13.54 -2.24 -11.39
CA PRO A 131 13.15 -3.48 -12.05
C PRO A 131 11.64 -3.74 -11.93
N ALA A 132 11.13 -4.55 -12.87
CA ALA A 132 9.81 -5.16 -12.75
C ALA A 132 9.73 -6.06 -11.51
N PHE A 133 8.51 -6.31 -11.01
CA PHE A 133 8.29 -7.26 -9.91
C PHE A 133 8.64 -8.70 -10.35
N THR A 134 9.86 -9.11 -10.01
CA THR A 134 10.34 -10.49 -10.14
C THR A 134 10.40 -11.16 -8.76
N PRO A 135 10.46 -12.50 -8.69
CA PRO A 135 10.66 -13.20 -7.42
C PRO A 135 11.87 -12.69 -6.62
N GLU A 136 13.00 -12.51 -7.28
CA GLU A 136 14.25 -12.03 -6.68
C GLU A 136 14.12 -10.58 -6.18
N HIS A 137 13.44 -9.71 -6.93
CA HIS A 137 13.17 -8.33 -6.51
C HIS A 137 12.29 -8.30 -5.26
N ILE A 138 11.28 -9.16 -5.18
CA ILE A 138 10.35 -9.23 -4.04
C ILE A 138 11.07 -9.70 -2.78
N GLU A 139 11.93 -10.71 -2.89
CA GLU A 139 12.78 -11.19 -1.79
C GLU A 139 13.69 -10.09 -1.24
N HIS A 140 14.37 -9.35 -2.13
CA HIS A 140 15.19 -8.21 -1.74
C HIS A 140 14.37 -7.07 -1.14
N THR A 141 13.18 -6.81 -1.67
CA THR A 141 12.26 -5.78 -1.16
C THR A 141 11.78 -6.13 0.26
N ALA A 142 11.41 -7.39 0.50
CA ALA A 142 11.00 -7.86 1.81
C ALA A 142 12.15 -7.77 2.83
N SER A 143 13.36 -8.16 2.43
CA SER A 143 14.58 -8.04 3.25
C SER A 143 14.96 -6.60 3.56
N GLY A 144 14.88 -5.71 2.57
CA GLY A 144 15.12 -4.28 2.78
C GLY A 144 14.08 -3.64 3.69
N MET A 145 12.82 -4.08 3.63
CA MET A 145 11.76 -3.59 4.51
C MET A 145 11.95 -4.04 5.97
N VAL A 146 12.29 -5.32 6.20
CA VAL A 146 12.51 -5.87 7.54
C VAL A 146 13.74 -5.27 8.22
N SER A 147 14.80 -5.03 7.45
CA SER A 147 16.05 -4.43 7.96
C SER A 147 15.99 -2.91 8.16
N ALA A 148 14.94 -2.24 7.67
CA ALA A 148 14.76 -0.80 7.81
C ALA A 148 13.91 -0.45 9.03
N ASP A 149 14.58 -0.23 10.16
CA ASP A 149 13.94 0.20 11.42
C ASP A 149 12.99 1.39 11.23
N GLU A 150 13.39 2.36 10.41
CA GLU A 150 12.58 3.57 10.15
C GLU A 150 11.28 3.28 9.38
N LEU A 151 11.25 2.26 8.53
CA LEU A 151 10.03 1.88 7.79
C LEU A 151 9.03 1.18 8.73
N LEU A 152 9.51 0.23 9.54
CA LEU A 152 8.66 -0.48 10.51
C LEU A 152 8.18 0.45 11.63
N ALA A 153 9.05 1.32 12.15
CA ALA A 153 8.67 2.35 13.11
C ALA A 153 7.64 3.30 12.51
N GLY A 154 7.81 3.70 11.24
CA GLY A 154 6.88 4.57 10.56
C GLY A 154 5.46 3.99 10.42
N LEU A 155 5.33 2.68 10.22
CA LEU A 155 4.04 2.00 10.24
C LEU A 155 3.46 1.95 11.66
N THR A 156 4.28 1.72 12.68
CA THR A 156 3.84 1.79 14.08
C THR A 156 3.34 3.18 14.45
N ASP A 157 4.03 4.24 14.02
CA ASP A 157 3.60 5.62 14.23
C ASP A 157 2.24 5.88 13.56
N CYS A 158 1.98 5.24 12.41
CA CYS A 158 0.67 5.28 11.75
C CYS A 158 -0.39 4.41 12.45
N GLY A 159 -0.11 3.80 13.60
CA GLY A 159 -1.09 2.97 14.32
C GLY A 159 -1.27 1.57 13.74
N PHE A 160 -0.28 1.04 13.02
CA PHE A 160 -0.23 -0.39 12.70
C PHE A 160 0.39 -1.17 13.85
N ASP A 161 -0.34 -2.16 14.35
CA ASP A 161 0.21 -3.09 15.33
C ASP A 161 1.15 -4.11 14.67
N ASP A 162 1.80 -4.94 15.49
CA ASP A 162 2.76 -5.93 15.00
C ASP A 162 2.14 -6.98 14.07
N HIS A 163 0.88 -7.33 14.32
CA HIS A 163 0.15 -8.29 13.51
C HIS A 163 -0.24 -7.69 12.16
N GLU A 164 -0.73 -6.45 12.14
CA GLU A 164 -1.04 -5.73 10.90
C GLU A 164 0.22 -5.47 10.07
N ARG A 165 1.36 -5.08 10.69
CA ARG A 165 2.64 -4.94 9.98
C ARG A 165 3.11 -6.26 9.38
N THR A 166 2.93 -7.36 10.09
CA THR A 166 3.23 -8.71 9.59
C THR A 166 2.33 -9.04 8.39
N ALA A 167 1.04 -8.70 8.43
CA ALA A 167 0.12 -8.89 7.31
C ALA A 167 0.55 -8.10 6.06
N LEU A 168 0.98 -6.83 6.22
CA LEU A 168 1.50 -6.03 5.10
C LEU A 168 2.76 -6.64 4.47
N LEU A 169 3.66 -7.19 5.29
CA LEU A 169 4.86 -7.87 4.79
C LEU A 169 4.48 -9.17 4.04
N LEU A 170 3.50 -9.91 4.55
CA LEU A 170 2.97 -11.09 3.87
C LEU A 170 2.30 -10.73 2.54
N ASP A 171 1.65 -9.57 2.43
CA ASP A 171 1.10 -9.10 1.15
C ASP A 171 2.22 -8.96 0.09
N VAL A 172 3.42 -8.55 0.48
CA VAL A 172 4.57 -8.47 -0.43
C VAL A 172 5.06 -9.87 -0.82
N ILE A 173 5.35 -10.72 0.16
CA ILE A 173 6.01 -12.03 -0.05
C ILE A 173 5.09 -13.02 -0.76
N ASN A 174 3.82 -13.11 -0.35
CA ASN A 174 2.90 -14.15 -0.82
C ASN A 174 2.30 -13.90 -2.21
N ASN A 175 2.43 -12.68 -2.75
CA ASN A 175 1.73 -12.27 -3.97
C ASN A 175 2.64 -12.14 -5.19
N ASN A 176 3.82 -12.74 -5.18
CA ASN A 176 4.80 -12.68 -6.27
C ASN A 176 4.21 -12.95 -7.68
N THR A 177 3.45 -14.04 -7.86
CA THR A 177 2.81 -14.32 -9.16
C THR A 177 1.80 -13.25 -9.58
N ARG A 178 1.11 -12.60 -8.63
CA ARG A 178 0.17 -11.53 -8.93
C ARG A 178 0.90 -10.24 -9.26
N LEU A 179 1.90 -9.89 -8.47
CA LEU A 179 2.74 -8.72 -8.66
C LEU A 179 3.51 -8.77 -9.98
N SER A 180 3.92 -9.96 -10.45
CA SER A 180 4.60 -10.09 -11.74
C SER A 180 3.71 -9.82 -12.96
N HIS A 181 2.39 -9.73 -12.79
CA HIS A 181 1.49 -9.24 -13.84
C HIS A 181 1.47 -7.71 -13.92
N TRP A 182 1.96 -7.01 -12.89
CA TRP A 182 2.16 -5.57 -12.92
C TRP A 182 3.54 -5.29 -13.50
N VAL A 183 3.59 -5.10 -14.82
CA VAL A 183 4.83 -4.88 -15.58
C VAL A 183 5.03 -3.40 -15.93
N PRO A 184 6.27 -2.90 -16.04
CA PRO A 184 6.54 -1.58 -16.63
C PRO A 184 5.79 -1.38 -17.94
N THR A 185 5.38 -0.15 -18.24
CA THR A 185 4.56 0.18 -19.41
C THR A 185 5.22 -0.27 -20.71
N GLN A 186 6.55 -0.17 -20.79
CA GLN A 186 7.35 -0.60 -21.95
C GLN A 186 7.39 -2.13 -22.14
N GLU A 187 7.04 -2.90 -21.11
CA GLU A 187 7.02 -4.36 -21.12
C GLU A 187 5.61 -4.93 -21.36
N ILE A 188 4.58 -4.09 -21.50
CA ILE A 188 3.23 -4.52 -21.82
C ILE A 188 3.24 -5.17 -23.22
N PRO A 189 2.74 -6.42 -23.38
CA PRO A 189 2.76 -7.11 -24.66
C PRO A 189 2.00 -6.37 -25.76
N ASP A 190 2.50 -6.47 -27.00
CA ASP A 190 1.79 -5.99 -28.18
C ASP A 190 0.43 -6.69 -28.36
N GLY A 191 -0.56 -5.96 -28.87
CA GLY A 191 -1.87 -6.52 -29.24
C GLY A 191 -2.89 -6.62 -28.10
N VAL A 192 -2.63 -5.96 -26.96
CA VAL A 192 -3.64 -5.75 -25.91
C VAL A 192 -4.81 -4.88 -26.40
N GLU A 193 -5.98 -5.01 -25.76
CA GLU A 193 -7.23 -4.35 -26.20
C GLU A 193 -7.25 -2.83 -25.99
N PHE A 194 -6.29 -2.29 -25.23
CA PHE A 194 -6.18 -0.86 -24.90
C PHE A 194 -4.93 -0.23 -25.55
N ASN A 195 -4.93 1.10 -25.68
CA ASN A 195 -3.75 1.81 -26.16
C ASN A 195 -2.72 1.95 -25.03
N VAL A 196 -1.57 1.29 -25.18
CA VAL A 196 -0.45 1.31 -24.22
C VAL A 196 0.09 2.73 -24.01
N GLU A 197 0.00 3.62 -25.01
CA GLU A 197 0.46 5.02 -24.90
C GLU A 197 -0.32 5.84 -23.85
N TYR A 198 -1.51 5.38 -23.44
CA TYR A 198 -2.31 6.03 -22.40
C TYR A 198 -2.23 5.33 -21.04
N VAL A 199 -1.38 4.30 -20.91
CA VAL A 199 -1.17 3.61 -19.64
C VAL A 199 -0.12 4.38 -18.84
N PRO A 200 -0.45 4.84 -17.62
CA PRO A 200 0.53 5.50 -16.77
C PRO A 200 1.62 4.53 -16.28
N PRO A 201 2.79 5.06 -15.88
CA PRO A 201 3.86 4.27 -15.28
C PRO A 201 3.38 3.37 -14.14
N LEU A 202 4.04 2.23 -13.93
CA LEU A 202 3.62 1.21 -12.94
C LEU A 202 3.32 1.80 -11.56
N TYR A 203 4.28 2.52 -11.00
CA TYR A 203 4.17 3.13 -9.68
C TYR A 203 3.08 4.20 -9.64
N HIS A 204 2.92 4.97 -10.72
CA HIS A 204 1.86 5.97 -10.86
C HIS A 204 0.47 5.32 -10.80
N ARG A 205 0.21 4.32 -11.65
CA ARG A 205 -1.11 3.67 -11.69
C ARG A 205 -1.41 2.84 -10.44
N ALA A 206 -0.40 2.32 -9.76
CA ALA A 206 -0.57 1.63 -8.48
C ALA A 206 -1.07 2.60 -7.39
N ILE A 207 -0.32 3.69 -7.14
CA ILE A 207 -0.67 4.68 -6.11
C ILE A 207 -1.97 5.41 -6.47
N GLY A 208 -2.07 5.92 -7.70
CA GLY A 208 -3.27 6.62 -8.17
C GLY A 208 -4.51 5.72 -8.19
N GLY A 209 -4.34 4.45 -8.57
CA GLY A 209 -5.41 3.44 -8.53
C GLY A 209 -5.94 3.21 -7.11
N GLY A 210 -5.04 3.04 -6.13
CA GLY A 210 -5.41 2.92 -4.72
C GLY A 210 -6.22 4.11 -4.21
N LEU A 211 -5.77 5.34 -4.51
CA LEU A 211 -6.50 6.56 -4.16
C LEU A 211 -7.88 6.64 -4.80
N LEU A 212 -8.01 6.24 -6.08
CA LEU A 212 -9.29 6.24 -6.80
C LEU A 212 -10.28 5.21 -6.24
N TRP A 213 -9.80 4.04 -5.83
CA TRP A 213 -10.63 3.03 -5.17
C TRP A 213 -11.18 3.54 -3.83
N ILE A 214 -10.33 4.12 -2.99
CA ILE A 214 -10.77 4.71 -1.71
C ILE A 214 -11.76 5.86 -1.95
N LYS A 215 -11.49 6.74 -2.93
CA LYS A 215 -12.39 7.84 -3.31
C LYS A 215 -13.81 7.38 -3.68
N ALA A 216 -13.91 6.18 -4.25
CA ALA A 216 -15.18 5.60 -4.71
C ALA A 216 -15.96 4.92 -3.58
N LEU A 217 -15.32 4.58 -2.45
CA LEU A 217 -15.94 3.81 -1.37
C LEU A 217 -17.17 4.50 -0.79
N ASP A 218 -17.10 5.79 -0.48
CA ASP A 218 -18.22 6.51 0.14
C ASP A 218 -19.51 6.32 -0.66
N ARG A 219 -19.40 6.54 -1.98
CA ARG A 219 -20.53 6.38 -2.90
C ARG A 219 -20.96 4.92 -2.99
N HIS A 220 -20.02 4.00 -3.12
CA HIS A 220 -20.30 2.57 -3.29
C HIS A 220 -21.04 1.99 -2.09
N LEU A 221 -20.55 2.25 -0.87
CA LEU A 221 -21.14 1.75 0.36
C LEU A 221 -22.59 2.22 0.52
N VAL A 222 -22.85 3.51 0.31
CA VAL A 222 -24.23 4.04 0.40
C VAL A 222 -25.12 3.47 -0.71
N GLN A 223 -24.60 3.25 -1.92
CA GLN A 223 -25.39 2.65 -3.01
C GLN A 223 -25.71 1.17 -2.78
N LYS A 224 -24.87 0.47 -2.03
CA LYS A 224 -24.98 -0.97 -1.77
C LYS A 224 -25.43 -1.32 -0.36
N GLU A 225 -25.77 -0.32 0.47
CA GLU A 225 -26.09 -0.45 1.90
C GLU A 225 -26.91 -1.70 2.25
N ILE A 226 -27.98 -1.98 1.50
CA ILE A 226 -28.87 -3.13 1.74
C ILE A 226 -28.23 -4.52 1.55
N LEU A 227 -27.06 -4.58 0.89
CA LEU A 227 -26.31 -5.80 0.62
C LEU A 227 -25.11 -5.96 1.56
N LEU A 228 -24.74 -4.92 2.30
CA LEU A 228 -23.52 -4.91 3.09
C LEU A 228 -23.69 -5.74 4.38
N THR A 229 -22.61 -6.39 4.78
CA THR A 229 -22.44 -7.05 6.07
C THR A 229 -21.35 -6.33 6.86
N GLU A 230 -21.26 -6.62 8.16
CA GLU A 230 -20.14 -6.10 8.98
C GLU A 230 -18.78 -6.56 8.42
N GLU A 231 -18.68 -7.79 7.93
CA GLU A 231 -17.48 -8.33 7.27
C GLU A 231 -17.06 -7.47 6.06
N ILE A 232 -18.00 -7.07 5.20
CA ILE A 232 -17.68 -6.21 4.05
C ILE A 232 -17.19 -4.82 4.50
N LEU A 233 -17.74 -4.28 5.59
CA LEU A 233 -17.31 -2.98 6.14
C LEU A 233 -15.93 -3.08 6.81
N ASP A 234 -15.67 -4.19 7.51
CA ASP A 234 -14.38 -4.54 8.06
C ASP A 234 -13.32 -4.66 6.96
N ASP A 235 -13.60 -5.43 5.90
CA ASP A 235 -12.73 -5.58 4.73
C ASP A 235 -12.45 -4.22 4.07
N ALA A 236 -13.49 -3.41 3.83
CA ALA A 236 -13.35 -2.09 3.22
C ALA A 236 -12.46 -1.15 4.05
N HIS A 237 -12.60 -1.18 5.38
CA HIS A 237 -11.76 -0.41 6.29
C HIS A 237 -10.31 -0.91 6.29
N TRP A 238 -10.09 -2.20 6.53
CA TRP A 238 -8.76 -2.79 6.58
C TRP A 238 -8.00 -2.55 5.27
N ARG A 239 -8.61 -2.83 4.11
CA ARG A 239 -7.93 -2.63 2.83
C ARG A 239 -7.64 -1.18 2.53
N SER A 240 -8.51 -0.26 2.95
CA SER A 240 -8.21 1.19 2.86
C SER A 240 -7.04 1.58 3.75
N LYS A 241 -7.01 1.10 5.00
CA LYS A 241 -5.89 1.31 5.94
C LYS A 241 -4.59 0.77 5.33
N ALA A 242 -4.60 -0.47 4.83
CA ALA A 242 -3.44 -1.11 4.22
C ALA A 242 -2.93 -0.39 2.96
N ILE A 243 -3.81 0.07 2.07
CA ILE A 243 -3.43 0.92 0.91
C ILE A 243 -2.71 2.18 1.40
N LEU A 244 -3.26 2.87 2.39
CA LEU A 244 -2.68 4.09 2.96
C LEU A 244 -1.33 3.81 3.67
N GLY A 245 -1.19 2.65 4.33
CA GLY A 245 0.09 2.19 4.89
C GLY A 245 1.15 1.91 3.81
N GLY A 246 0.74 1.34 2.68
CA GLY A 246 1.58 1.19 1.50
C GLY A 246 2.04 2.54 0.93
N ILE A 247 1.12 3.51 0.81
CA ILE A 247 1.44 4.87 0.37
C ILE A 247 2.38 5.58 1.36
N SER A 248 2.16 5.45 2.67
CA SER A 248 3.06 6.01 3.70
C SER A 248 4.48 5.45 3.56
N THR A 249 4.60 4.13 3.40
CA THR A 249 5.89 3.45 3.14
C THR A 249 6.56 3.98 1.87
N PHE A 250 5.80 4.11 0.77
CA PHE A 250 6.29 4.67 -0.48
C PHE A 250 6.80 6.11 -0.31
N LEU A 251 6.02 6.97 0.36
CA LEU A 251 6.38 8.38 0.59
C LEU A 251 7.60 8.55 1.50
N ARG A 252 7.90 7.60 2.40
CA ARG A 252 9.17 7.57 3.13
C ARG A 252 10.36 7.31 2.21
N GLY A 253 10.21 6.43 1.23
CA GLY A 253 11.18 6.26 0.14
C GLY A 253 11.37 7.54 -0.67
N VAL A 254 10.27 8.21 -1.06
CA VAL A 254 10.30 9.52 -1.74
C VAL A 254 11.03 10.57 -0.90
N ARG A 255 10.73 10.67 0.40
CA ARG A 255 11.38 11.59 1.33
C ARG A 255 12.90 11.36 1.36
N ALA A 256 13.34 10.10 1.46
CA ALA A 256 14.76 9.76 1.48
C ALA A 256 15.48 10.07 0.14
N VAL A 257 14.78 10.02 -1.00
CA VAL A 257 15.31 10.51 -2.28
C VAL A 257 15.43 12.03 -2.27
N ALA A 258 14.40 12.73 -1.77
CA ALA A 258 14.29 14.18 -1.86
C ALA A 258 15.17 14.94 -0.86
N ALA A 259 15.27 14.46 0.39
CA ALA A 259 15.97 15.14 1.49
C ALA A 259 17.49 14.92 1.51
N ASP A 260 17.98 13.92 0.77
CA ASP A 260 19.37 13.44 0.81
C ASP A 260 19.90 13.21 2.24
N ASP A 261 19.03 12.75 3.15
CA ASP A 261 19.43 12.33 4.48
C ASP A 261 19.89 10.86 4.45
N GLN A 262 20.79 10.49 5.38
CA GLN A 262 21.26 9.12 5.54
C GLN A 262 20.27 8.30 6.40
N SER A 263 18.97 8.62 6.31
CA SER A 263 17.87 7.96 7.03
C SER A 263 17.73 6.51 6.58
N LEU A 264 17.74 6.31 5.25
CA LEU A 264 17.68 5.02 4.59
C LEU A 264 18.93 4.81 3.71
N THR A 265 19.40 3.57 3.65
CA THR A 265 20.36 3.15 2.63
C THR A 265 19.68 3.08 1.26
N ASP A 266 20.47 3.00 0.19
CA ASP A 266 19.95 2.95 -1.18
C ASP A 266 19.05 1.73 -1.40
N GLU A 267 19.41 0.60 -0.80
CA GLU A 267 18.61 -0.63 -0.77
C GLU A 267 17.28 -0.43 -0.05
N GLN A 268 17.30 0.23 1.10
CA GLN A 268 16.10 0.51 1.89
C GLN A 268 15.19 1.51 1.19
N VAL A 269 15.73 2.45 0.40
CA VAL A 269 14.92 3.34 -0.44
C VAL A 269 14.20 2.54 -1.53
N VAL A 270 14.92 1.66 -2.24
CA VAL A 270 14.30 0.80 -3.26
C VAL A 270 13.24 -0.12 -2.64
N ALA A 271 13.53 -0.69 -1.47
CA ALA A 271 12.59 -1.50 -0.73
C ALA A 271 11.35 -0.69 -0.30
N ALA A 272 11.51 0.53 0.19
CA ALA A 272 10.38 1.40 0.55
C ALA A 272 9.46 1.70 -0.65
N LEU A 273 10.05 2.07 -1.79
CA LEU A 273 9.31 2.36 -3.02
C LEU A 273 8.61 1.10 -3.57
N SER A 274 9.30 -0.04 -3.57
CA SER A 274 8.79 -1.30 -4.12
C SER A 274 7.74 -1.93 -3.20
N ALA A 275 8.02 -2.03 -1.90
CA ALA A 275 7.12 -2.61 -0.91
C ALA A 275 5.85 -1.77 -0.77
N GLY A 276 5.98 -0.45 -0.65
CA GLY A 276 4.83 0.45 -0.55
C GLY A 276 3.90 0.33 -1.76
N THR A 277 4.47 0.17 -2.95
CA THR A 277 3.73 -0.07 -4.20
C THR A 277 3.09 -1.45 -4.23
N ALA A 278 3.83 -2.51 -3.86
CA ALA A 278 3.32 -3.87 -3.81
C ALA A 278 2.15 -4.01 -2.82
N ILE A 279 2.27 -3.46 -1.62
CA ILE A 279 1.19 -3.39 -0.61
C ILE A 279 -0.04 -2.70 -1.21
N THR A 280 0.16 -1.57 -1.89
CA THR A 280 -0.93 -0.80 -2.51
C THR A 280 -1.61 -1.58 -3.63
N ILE A 281 -0.85 -2.31 -4.46
CA ILE A 281 -1.37 -3.16 -5.53
C ILE A 281 -2.21 -4.31 -4.97
N VAL A 282 -1.67 -5.05 -4.01
CA VAL A 282 -2.38 -6.20 -3.43
C VAL A 282 -3.67 -5.72 -2.78
N ASN A 283 -3.60 -4.69 -1.94
CA ASN A 283 -4.77 -4.27 -1.17
C ASN A 283 -5.83 -3.54 -2.00
N GLN A 284 -5.48 -2.88 -3.13
CA GLN A 284 -6.51 -2.35 -4.03
C GLN A 284 -7.24 -3.46 -4.80
N GLU A 285 -6.53 -4.54 -5.16
CA GLU A 285 -7.16 -5.71 -5.78
C GLU A 285 -8.07 -6.45 -4.77
N GLU A 286 -7.62 -6.60 -3.53
CA GLU A 286 -8.43 -7.21 -2.47
C GLU A 286 -9.65 -6.33 -2.12
N LEU A 287 -9.48 -5.02 -2.00
CA LEU A 287 -10.60 -4.10 -1.77
C LEU A 287 -11.69 -4.26 -2.83
N MET A 288 -11.28 -4.41 -4.10
CA MET A 288 -12.21 -4.66 -5.18
C MET A 288 -12.97 -5.99 -5.00
N GLN A 289 -12.27 -7.06 -4.64
CA GLN A 289 -12.87 -8.39 -4.49
C GLN A 289 -13.75 -8.50 -3.24
N GLU A 290 -13.31 -7.92 -2.13
CA GLU A 290 -13.91 -8.11 -0.81
C GLU A 290 -15.05 -7.11 -0.55
N ALA A 291 -14.90 -5.85 -1.00
CA ALA A 291 -15.88 -4.80 -0.75
C ALA A 291 -16.71 -4.38 -1.97
N PHE A 292 -16.13 -4.40 -3.18
CA PHE A 292 -16.87 -3.99 -4.38
C PHE A 292 -17.64 -5.13 -5.04
N TRP A 293 -17.06 -6.33 -5.09
CA TRP A 293 -17.69 -7.51 -5.68
C TRP A 293 -18.55 -8.26 -4.66
N ILE A 294 -19.73 -7.72 -4.38
CA ILE A 294 -20.65 -8.31 -3.42
C ILE A 294 -21.34 -9.55 -4.03
N HIS A 295 -20.85 -10.73 -3.66
CA HIS A 295 -21.39 -12.04 -4.07
C HIS A 295 -22.58 -12.49 -3.19
N GLU A 296 -23.35 -13.49 -3.65
CA GLU A 296 -24.56 -13.99 -2.96
C GLU A 296 -24.23 -14.59 -1.58
N GLU A 297 -23.05 -15.18 -1.43
CA GLU A 297 -22.58 -15.81 -0.21
C GLU A 297 -22.19 -14.80 0.88
N LYS A 298 -21.70 -13.62 0.49
CA LYS A 298 -21.22 -12.56 1.40
C LYS A 298 -22.29 -11.51 1.70
N ARG A 299 -23.29 -11.34 0.85
CA ARG A 299 -24.29 -10.27 1.01
C ARG A 299 -25.24 -10.48 2.18
N ALA A 300 -25.77 -9.39 2.70
CA ALA A 300 -26.88 -9.44 3.65
C ALA A 300 -28.09 -10.21 3.10
N PRO A 301 -28.81 -10.98 3.95
CA PRO A 301 -29.97 -11.73 3.54
C PRO A 301 -31.08 -10.81 3.02
N SER A 302 -31.81 -11.28 2.00
CA SER A 302 -32.93 -10.50 1.46
C SER A 302 -34.07 -10.39 2.47
N PRO A 303 -34.58 -9.19 2.77
CA PRO A 303 -35.75 -9.00 3.63
C PRO A 303 -37.07 -9.44 2.98
N ALA A 304 -37.04 -9.80 1.69
CA ALA A 304 -38.22 -10.24 0.94
C ALA A 304 -38.49 -11.77 1.04
N ARG A 305 -37.81 -12.48 1.94
CA ARG A 305 -38.04 -13.91 2.25
C ARG A 305 -39.10 -14.11 3.33
#